data_AF-A0A5M9R2V4-F1
#
_entry.id   AF-A0A5M9R2V4-F1
#
_cell.length_a   1.000
_cell.length_b   1.000
_cell.length_c   1.000
_cell.angle_alpha   90.00
_cell.angle_beta   90.00
_cell.angle_gamma   90.00
#
_symmetry.space_group_name_H-M   'P 1'
#
loop_
_entity.id
_entity.type
_entity.pdbx_description
1 polymer ?
#
loop_
_entity_poly.entity_id
_entity_poly.type
_entity_poly.pdbx_seq_one_letter_code
_entity_poly.pdbx_strand_id
1 'polypeptide(L)'
;MIRKYKMKELNMNEVSNVSGGLILGAAIGSIGAVMGTAIGGIVDAGCAAGGYQTNFKASGAMLGGGIGAAVGLSPTLATAGIGQGVVSIVNNANSIKAQKRR
;
A
#
# COMPACT_ATOMS: atom_id res chain seq x y z
N MET A 1 6.36 -35.67 26.07
CA MET A 1 5.28 -34.75 26.52
C MET A 1 4.96 -33.81 25.36
N ILE A 2 3.86 -34.06 24.62
CA ILE A 2 3.50 -33.30 23.41
C ILE A 2 2.46 -32.24 23.81
N ARG A 3 2.79 -30.95 23.70
CA ARG A 3 1.83 -29.86 23.95
C ARG A 3 0.75 -29.89 22.87
N LYS A 4 -0.51 -30.17 23.24
CA LYS A 4 -1.67 -29.92 22.39
C LYS A 4 -1.90 -28.41 22.34
N TYR A 5 -1.62 -27.78 21.20
CA TYR A 5 -2.06 -26.40 20.96
C TYR A 5 -3.58 -26.42 20.77
N LYS A 6 -4.32 -25.80 21.70
CA LYS A 6 -5.77 -25.62 21.58
C LYS A 6 -5.99 -24.29 20.84
N MET A 7 -6.28 -24.35 19.54
CA MET A 7 -6.73 -23.18 18.79
C MET A 7 -8.03 -22.69 19.43
N LYS A 8 -8.07 -21.41 19.82
CA LYS A 8 -9.25 -20.79 20.42
C LYS A 8 -10.24 -20.52 19.28
N GLU A 9 -11.45 -21.08 19.37
CA GLU A 9 -12.51 -20.76 18.41
C GLU A 9 -12.92 -19.30 18.62
N LEU A 10 -12.86 -18.53 17.53
CA LEU A 10 -13.25 -17.13 17.53
C LEU A 10 -14.77 -17.05 17.69
N ASN A 11 -15.24 -16.23 18.62
CA ASN A 11 -16.67 -15.94 18.74
C ASN A 11 -17.16 -15.25 17.45
N MET A 12 -18.42 -15.43 17.06
CA MET A 12 -19.04 -14.74 15.91
C MET A 12 -18.82 -13.21 15.96
N ASN A 13 -18.75 -12.62 17.15
CA ASN A 13 -18.41 -11.19 17.32
C ASN A 13 -16.95 -10.86 16.95
N GLU A 14 -16.00 -11.75 17.22
CA GLU A 14 -14.58 -11.57 16.84
C GLU A 14 -14.40 -11.78 15.33
N VAL A 15 -15.10 -12.77 14.76
CA VAL A 15 -15.14 -12.99 13.30
C VAL A 15 -15.78 -11.80 12.58
N SER A 16 -16.87 -11.26 13.13
CA SER A 16 -17.56 -10.07 12.61
C SER A 16 -16.70 -8.81 12.74
N ASN A 17 -15.95 -8.63 13.82
CA ASN A 17 -15.04 -7.49 13.99
C ASN A 17 -13.86 -7.53 13.01
N VAL A 18 -13.30 -8.72 12.74
CA VAL A 18 -12.26 -8.88 11.70
C VAL A 18 -12.85 -8.62 10.30
N SER A 19 -14.09 -9.06 10.04
CA SER A 19 -14.78 -8.83 8.77
C SER A 19 -15.20 -7.36 8.57
N GLY A 20 -15.63 -6.68 9.64
CA GLY A 20 -15.97 -5.27 9.66
C GLY A 20 -14.74 -4.37 9.51
N GLY A 21 -13.60 -4.78 10.06
CA GLY A 21 -12.29 -4.20 9.78
C GLY A 21 -11.98 -4.24 8.29
N LEU A 22 -12.19 -5.37 7.61
CA LEU A 22 -11.93 -5.48 6.17
C LEU A 22 -12.77 -4.48 5.32
N ILE A 23 -14.03 -4.25 5.69
CA ILE A 23 -14.91 -3.29 4.97
C ILE A 23 -14.49 -1.84 5.26
N LEU A 24 -14.19 -1.49 6.52
CA LEU A 24 -13.63 -0.17 6.87
C LEU A 24 -12.24 0.05 6.27
N GLY A 25 -11.42 -0.98 6.16
CA GLY A 25 -10.10 -0.95 5.53
C GLY A 25 -10.15 -0.81 4.01
N ALA A 26 -11.19 -1.29 3.35
CA ALA A 26 -11.42 -0.98 1.94
C ALA A 26 -11.76 0.51 1.75
N ALA A 27 -12.61 1.08 2.62
CA ALA A 27 -12.98 2.49 2.57
C ALA A 27 -11.78 3.41 2.86
N ILE A 28 -11.06 3.19 3.96
CA ILE A 28 -9.88 4.00 4.33
C ILE A 28 -8.70 3.73 3.39
N GLY A 29 -8.56 2.50 2.90
CA GLY A 29 -7.62 2.13 1.84
C GLY A 29 -7.82 2.96 0.58
N SER A 30 -9.06 3.20 0.17
CA SER A 30 -9.34 4.05 -1.01
C SER A 30 -8.92 5.52 -0.80
N ILE A 31 -9.13 6.09 0.40
CA ILE A 31 -8.68 7.45 0.74
C ILE A 31 -7.15 7.53 0.69
N GLY A 32 -6.49 6.55 1.31
CA GLY A 32 -5.03 6.45 1.28
C GLY A 32 -4.50 6.33 -0.16
N ALA A 33 -5.16 5.55 -1.00
CA ALA A 33 -4.78 5.41 -2.41
C ALA A 33 -4.99 6.70 -3.22
N VAL A 34 -6.07 7.45 -2.97
CA VAL A 34 -6.32 8.75 -3.62
C VAL A 34 -5.26 9.77 -3.23
N MET A 35 -4.96 9.88 -1.92
CA MET A 35 -3.90 10.76 -1.43
C MET A 35 -2.53 10.37 -2.00
N GLY A 36 -2.22 9.07 -2.01
CA GLY A 36 -1.00 8.54 -2.60
C GLY A 36 -0.89 8.81 -4.10
N THR A 37 -2.00 8.72 -4.83
CA THR A 37 -2.09 9.08 -6.26
C THR A 37 -1.79 10.55 -6.47
N ALA A 38 -2.36 11.43 -5.64
CA ALA A 38 -2.14 12.87 -5.74
C ALA A 38 -0.67 13.24 -5.49
N ILE A 39 -0.06 12.71 -4.42
CA ILE A 39 1.35 12.93 -4.10
C ILE A 39 2.23 12.38 -5.23
N GLY A 40 2.00 11.13 -5.66
CA GLY A 40 2.78 10.51 -6.72
C GLY A 40 2.67 11.26 -8.05
N GLY A 41 1.50 11.83 -8.37
CA GLY A 41 1.30 12.67 -9.54
C GLY A 41 2.11 13.98 -9.49
N ILE A 42 2.25 14.60 -8.32
CA ILE A 42 3.11 15.79 -8.14
C ILE A 42 4.57 15.42 -8.37
N VAL A 43 5.02 14.28 -7.84
CA VAL A 43 6.39 13.79 -8.04
C VAL A 43 6.65 13.47 -9.51
N ASP A 44 5.70 12.81 -10.20
CA ASP A 44 5.79 12.54 -11.65
C ASP A 44 5.88 13.84 -12.47
N ALA A 45 5.07 14.85 -12.14
CA ALA A 45 5.14 16.15 -12.81
C ALA A 45 6.51 16.83 -12.61
N GLY A 46 7.07 16.75 -11.39
CA GLY A 46 8.42 17.25 -11.11
C GLY A 46 9.51 16.48 -11.86
N CYS A 47 9.39 15.16 -11.96
CA CYS A 47 10.32 14.33 -12.72
C CYS A 47 10.24 14.62 -14.22
N ALA A 48 9.04 14.80 -14.76
CA ALA A 48 8.81 15.17 -16.15
C ALA A 48 9.41 16.54 -16.49
N ALA A 49 9.32 17.51 -15.59
CA ALA A 49 9.99 18.81 -15.74
C ALA A 49 11.53 18.68 -15.82
N GLY A 50 12.09 17.64 -15.20
CA GLY A 50 13.50 17.27 -15.29
C GLY A 50 13.85 16.36 -16.49
N GLY A 51 12.88 16.06 -17.37
CA GLY A 51 13.07 15.18 -18.52
C GLY A 51 12.98 13.69 -18.22
N TYR A 52 12.53 13.30 -17.02
CA TYR A 52 12.44 11.90 -16.61
C TYR A 52 11.02 11.36 -16.72
N GLN A 53 10.89 10.12 -17.20
CA GLN A 53 9.64 9.38 -17.24
C GLN A 53 9.54 8.47 -16.02
N THR A 54 8.52 8.70 -15.19
CA THR A 54 8.27 7.96 -13.95
C THR A 54 6.78 7.65 -13.80
N ASN A 55 6.47 6.72 -12.89
CA ASN A 55 5.11 6.34 -12.54
C ASN A 55 4.95 6.27 -11.00
N PHE A 56 5.38 7.32 -10.32
CA PHE A 56 5.21 7.49 -8.88
C PHE A 56 3.73 7.64 -8.50
N LYS A 57 2.86 8.08 -9.41
CA LYS A 57 1.40 8.10 -9.22
C LYS A 57 0.87 6.71 -8.85
N ALA A 58 1.25 5.67 -9.60
CA ALA A 58 0.85 4.30 -9.30
C ALA A 58 1.51 3.77 -8.02
N SER A 59 2.80 4.06 -7.81
CA SER A 59 3.51 3.63 -6.59
C SER A 59 2.90 4.26 -5.33
N GLY A 60 2.57 5.54 -5.40
CA GLY A 60 1.91 6.29 -4.34
C GLY A 60 0.52 5.74 -4.05
N ALA A 61 -0.27 5.40 -5.07
CA ALA A 61 -1.57 4.76 -4.90
C ALA A 61 -1.47 3.42 -4.13
N MET A 62 -0.49 2.58 -4.49
CA MET A 62 -0.26 1.29 -3.81
C MET A 62 0.19 1.46 -2.36
N LEU A 63 1.16 2.35 -2.12
CA LEU A 63 1.66 2.64 -0.77
C LEU A 63 0.56 3.25 0.11
N GLY A 64 -0.11 4.28 -0.38
CA GLY A 64 -1.20 4.95 0.32
C GLY A 64 -2.37 4.02 0.58
N GLY A 65 -2.73 3.17 -0.39
CA GLY A 65 -3.75 2.13 -0.21
C GLY A 65 -3.37 1.11 0.85
N GLY A 66 -2.11 0.68 0.89
CA GLY A 66 -1.58 -0.18 1.94
C GLY A 66 -1.61 0.47 3.32
N ILE A 67 -1.26 1.76 3.43
CA ILE A 67 -1.36 2.51 4.69
C ILE A 67 -2.81 2.64 5.13
N GLY A 68 -3.73 2.97 4.23
CA GLY A 68 -5.16 3.07 4.55
C GLY A 68 -5.76 1.71 4.97
N ALA A 69 -5.31 0.62 4.36
CA ALA A 69 -5.67 -0.73 4.77
C ALA A 69 -5.10 -1.11 6.16
N ALA A 70 -3.93 -0.58 6.53
CA ALA A 70 -3.36 -0.76 7.87
C ALA A 70 -4.24 -0.09 8.93
N VAL A 71 -4.69 1.13 8.66
CA VAL A 71 -5.59 1.88 9.56
C VAL A 71 -6.94 1.20 9.69
N GLY A 72 -7.46 0.59 8.62
CA GLY A 72 -8.67 -0.22 8.68
C GLY A 72 -8.45 -1.69 9.06
N LEU A 73 -7.39 -2.02 9.80
CA LEU A 73 -7.22 -3.35 10.41
C LEU A 73 -7.18 -4.52 9.41
N SER A 74 -6.62 -4.33 8.21
CA SER A 74 -6.34 -5.42 7.26
C SER A 74 -4.83 -5.62 7.09
N PRO A 75 -4.15 -6.39 7.98
CA PRO A 75 -2.70 -6.57 7.95
C PRO A 75 -2.18 -7.14 6.63
N THR A 76 -2.92 -8.05 6.00
CA THR A 76 -2.52 -8.69 4.73
C THR A 76 -2.55 -7.69 3.59
N LEU A 77 -3.63 -6.92 3.45
CA LEU A 77 -3.73 -5.88 2.42
C LEU A 77 -2.73 -4.74 2.66
N ALA A 78 -2.51 -4.38 3.94
CA ALA A 78 -1.53 -3.39 4.32
C ALA A 78 -0.11 -3.80 3.90
N THR A 79 0.29 -5.02 4.25
CA THR A 79 1.62 -5.54 3.94
C THR A 79 1.83 -5.63 2.43
N ALA A 80 0.83 -6.13 1.70
CA ALA A 80 0.90 -6.22 0.23
C ALA A 80 0.98 -4.83 -0.42
N GLY A 81 0.09 -3.90 -0.04
CA GLY A 81 0.04 -2.55 -0.60
C GLY A 81 1.29 -1.74 -0.29
N ILE A 82 1.75 -1.74 0.95
CA ILE A 82 2.99 -1.05 1.37
C ILE A 82 4.20 -1.67 0.66
N GLY A 83 4.31 -3.00 0.66
CA GLY A 83 5.43 -3.70 0.03
C GLY A 83 5.53 -3.40 -1.47
N GLN A 84 4.42 -3.56 -2.21
CA GLN A 84 4.37 -3.25 -3.64
C GLN A 84 4.63 -1.76 -3.92
N GLY A 85 4.07 -0.87 -3.09
CA GLY A 85 4.29 0.57 -3.19
C GLY A 85 5.76 0.95 -3.04
N VAL A 86 6.45 0.44 -2.01
CA VAL A 86 7.87 0.72 -1.77
C VAL A 86 8.76 0.17 -2.89
N VAL A 87 8.53 -1.07 -3.33
CA VAL A 87 9.29 -1.66 -4.45
C VAL A 87 9.10 -0.83 -5.73
N SER A 88 7.88 -0.40 -6.00
CA SER A 88 7.55 0.44 -7.15
C SER A 88 8.25 1.82 -7.09
N ILE A 89 8.35 2.44 -5.91
CA ILE A 89 9.12 3.68 -5.70
C ILE A 89 10.61 3.46 -6.03
N VAL A 90 11.20 2.37 -5.52
CA VAL A 90 12.61 2.05 -5.79
C VAL A 90 12.85 1.81 -7.28
N ASN A 91 11.92 1.15 -7.96
CA ASN A 91 11.99 0.93 -9.40
C ASN A 91 11.93 2.23 -10.20
N ASN A 92 11.07 3.18 -9.81
CA ASN A 92 11.04 4.52 -10.41
C ASN A 92 12.37 5.26 -10.20
N ALA A 93 12.96 5.20 -9.00
CA ALA A 93 14.25 5.81 -8.71
C ALA A 93 15.39 5.19 -9.56
N ASN A 94 15.38 3.87 -9.75
CA ASN A 94 16.33 3.19 -10.62
C ASN A 94 16.12 3.56 -12.09
N SER A 95 14.86 3.73 -12.52
CA SER A 95 14.52 4.21 -13.87
C SER A 95 15.09 5.60 -14.13
N ILE A 96 14.94 6.55 -13.20
CA ILE A 96 15.53 7.89 -13.29
C ILE A 96 17.06 7.79 -13.46
N LYS A 97 17.73 6.97 -12.65
CA LYS A 97 19.20 6.78 -12.74
C LYS A 97 19.62 6.20 -14.10
N ALA A 98 18.84 5.28 -14.65
CA ALA A 98 19.11 4.71 -15.97
C ALA A 98 18.89 5.73 -17.10
N GLN A 99 17.88 6.60 -16.98
CA GLN A 99 17.59 7.66 -17.93
C GLN A 99 18.65 8.76 -17.91
N LYS A 100 19.16 9.12 -16.73
CA LYS A 100 20.25 10.12 -16.57
C LYS A 100 21.56 9.72 -17.27
N ARG A 101 21.75 8.44 -17.59
CA ARG A 101 22.94 7.93 -18.30
C ARG A 101 22.83 8.00 -19.82
N ARG A 102 21.69 8.43 -20.36
CA ARG A 102 21.50 8.75 -21.78
C ARG A 102 21.55 10.26 -21.98
#